data_AF-A0A1B5Z9E7-F1
#
_entry.id   AF-A0A1B5Z9E7-F1
#
_cell.length_a   1.000
_cell.length_b   1.000
_cell.length_c   1.000
_cell.angle_alpha   90.00
_cell.angle_beta   90.00
_cell.angle_gamma   90.00
#
_symmetry.space_group_name_H-M   'P 1'
#
loop_
_entity.id
_entity.type
_entity.pdbx_description
1 polymer ?
#
loop_
_entity_poly.entity_id
_entity_poly.type
_entity_poly.pdbx_seq_one_letter_code
_entity_poly.pdbx_strand_id
1 'polypeptide(L)'
;DGAWLPSPQIQGVQNLTVKDLMVPNMKVWDREKIESIFPLHTAKRILEVPLFDMIEEDKLLWIDSTQGQYSVKSGYKLMSNIAGTANVMYQQDDWQSLWTILAPPKAKHLLWRISRGCLPTRMRLQTRHVPCPSSCPLCNHDSEDEWHVFFDCDVSIQARQTAGLEQLLQNQIQQHQNV
;
A
#
# COMPACT_ATOMS: atom_id res chain seq x y z
N ASP A 1 8.82 -11.00 -8.08
CA ASP A 1 9.60 -12.25 -8.04
C ASP A 1 8.70 -13.42 -7.67
N GLY A 2 8.27 -14.17 -8.68
CA GLY A 2 7.48 -15.39 -8.50
C GLY A 2 8.32 -16.40 -7.73
N ALA A 3 8.02 -16.55 -6.45
CA ALA A 3 8.66 -17.52 -5.57
C ALA A 3 8.24 -18.93 -5.99
N TRP A 4 8.90 -19.46 -7.02
CA TRP A 4 8.97 -20.89 -7.23
C TRP A 4 9.75 -21.45 -6.04
N LEU A 5 9.05 -22.07 -5.11
CA LEU A 5 9.70 -22.86 -4.06
C LEU A 5 10.41 -24.02 -4.76
N PRO A 6 11.75 -24.11 -4.72
CA PRO A 6 12.42 -25.30 -5.20
C PRO A 6 11.97 -26.45 -4.30
N SER A 7 11.14 -27.34 -4.84
CA SER A 7 10.80 -28.58 -4.15
C SER A 7 12.06 -29.45 -4.19
N PRO A 8 12.69 -29.77 -3.05
CA PRO A 8 13.84 -30.66 -3.04
C PRO A 8 13.37 -32.01 -3.58
N GLN A 9 13.76 -32.33 -4.82
CA GLN A 9 13.40 -33.59 -5.43
C GLN A 9 14.16 -34.70 -4.69
N ILE A 10 13.43 -35.45 -3.88
CA ILE A 10 13.94 -36.65 -3.22
C ILE A 10 14.37 -37.63 -4.33
N GLN A 11 15.52 -38.27 -4.14
CA GLN A 11 16.08 -39.21 -5.10
C GLN A 11 15.08 -40.35 -5.36
N GLY A 12 14.65 -40.52 -6.62
CA GLY A 12 13.63 -41.52 -7.02
C GLY A 12 12.28 -40.94 -7.45
N VAL A 13 12.03 -39.64 -7.25
CA VAL A 13 10.74 -38.97 -7.54
C VAL A 13 10.78 -38.16 -8.86
N GLN A 14 11.91 -38.17 -9.58
CA GLN A 14 12.21 -37.23 -10.66
C GLN A 14 11.25 -37.27 -11.87
N ASN A 15 10.41 -38.31 -11.98
CA ASN A 15 9.47 -38.49 -13.08
C ASN A 15 8.03 -38.82 -12.62
N LEU A 16 7.71 -38.69 -11.33
CA LEU A 16 6.35 -38.93 -10.86
C LEU A 16 5.44 -37.76 -11.23
N THR A 17 4.30 -38.07 -11.83
CA THR A 17 3.20 -37.15 -12.03
C THR A 17 2.22 -37.23 -10.86
N VAL A 18 1.32 -36.25 -10.74
CA VAL A 18 0.25 -36.28 -9.72
C VAL A 18 -0.59 -37.55 -9.82
N LYS A 19 -0.84 -38.05 -11.03
CA LYS A 19 -1.58 -39.30 -11.28
C LYS A 19 -0.89 -40.51 -10.65
N ASP A 20 0.44 -40.53 -10.60
CA ASP A 20 1.21 -41.63 -10.02
C ASP A 20 1.13 -41.66 -8.49
N LEU A 21 0.62 -40.59 -7.86
CA LEU A 21 0.40 -40.50 -6.42
C LEU A 21 -1.04 -40.90 -6.03
N MET A 22 -1.85 -41.34 -6.98
CA MET A 22 -3.25 -41.74 -6.78
C MET A 22 -3.42 -43.24 -6.90
N VAL A 23 -4.44 -43.78 -6.22
CA VAL A 23 -4.83 -45.18 -6.36
C VAL A 23 -5.30 -45.43 -7.80
N PRO A 24 -4.85 -46.50 -8.49
CA PRO A 24 -5.24 -46.76 -9.88
C PRO A 24 -6.76 -46.82 -10.05
N ASN A 25 -7.27 -46.12 -11.07
CA ASN A 25 -8.69 -46.03 -11.41
C ASN A 25 -9.59 -45.44 -10.30
N MET A 26 -9.01 -44.81 -9.27
CA MET A 26 -9.75 -44.14 -8.20
C MET A 26 -9.28 -42.70 -8.07
N LYS A 27 -10.22 -41.79 -7.77
CA LYS A 27 -9.89 -40.38 -7.49
C LYS A 27 -9.54 -40.19 -6.01
N VAL A 28 -8.59 -40.99 -5.52
CA VAL A 28 -8.17 -41.02 -4.12
C VAL A 28 -6.64 -41.04 -4.07
N TRP A 29 -6.08 -40.25 -3.15
CA TRP A 29 -4.65 -40.26 -2.88
C TRP A 29 -4.18 -41.63 -2.37
N ASP A 30 -3.06 -42.12 -2.90
CA ASP A 30 -2.37 -43.29 -2.37
C ASP A 30 -1.55 -42.87 -1.14
N ARG A 31 -2.19 -42.93 0.03
CA ARG A 31 -1.62 -42.45 1.30
C ARG A 31 -0.29 -43.12 1.62
N GLU A 32 -0.21 -44.44 1.53
CA GLU A 32 1.00 -45.20 1.89
C GLU A 32 2.17 -44.83 0.97
N LYS A 33 1.89 -44.66 -0.32
CA LYS A 33 2.89 -44.20 -1.28
C LYS A 33 3.33 -42.76 -1.02
N ILE A 34 2.42 -41.86 -0.72
CA ILE A 34 2.75 -40.45 -0.44
C ILE A 34 3.59 -40.34 0.85
N GLU A 35 3.19 -41.04 1.91
CA GLU A 35 3.88 -41.01 3.21
C GLU A 35 5.26 -41.70 3.17
N SER A 36 5.50 -42.63 2.23
CA SER A 36 6.82 -43.26 2.05
C SER A 36 7.78 -42.46 1.17
N ILE A 37 7.28 -41.65 0.24
CA ILE A 37 8.09 -40.90 -0.74
C ILE A 37 8.41 -39.47 -0.27
N PHE A 38 7.50 -38.85 0.50
CA PHE A 38 7.63 -37.45 0.91
C PHE A 38 7.87 -37.31 2.42
N PRO A 39 8.56 -36.24 2.88
CA PRO A 39 8.69 -35.95 4.29
C PRO A 39 7.30 -35.69 4.89
N LEU A 40 7.11 -36.03 6.17
CA LEU A 40 5.80 -35.99 6.84
C LEU A 40 5.02 -34.68 6.63
N HIS A 41 5.71 -33.53 6.69
CA HIS A 41 5.08 -32.22 6.50
C HIS A 41 4.57 -32.01 5.06
N THR A 42 5.31 -32.46 4.05
CA THR A 42 4.92 -32.40 2.64
C THR A 42 3.83 -33.40 2.34
N ALA A 43 3.95 -34.63 2.83
CA ALA A 43 2.94 -35.67 2.69
C ALA A 43 1.58 -35.21 3.23
N LYS A 44 1.55 -34.61 4.44
CA LYS A 44 0.33 -34.00 5.00
C LYS A 44 -0.29 -32.96 4.07
N ARG A 45 0.52 -32.02 3.56
CA ARG A 45 0.03 -30.97 2.65
C ARG A 45 -0.52 -31.53 1.33
N ILE A 46 0.07 -32.59 0.79
CA ILE A 46 -0.44 -33.27 -0.41
C ILE A 46 -1.80 -33.90 -0.11
N LEU A 47 -1.91 -34.64 1.01
CA LEU A 47 -3.14 -35.33 1.41
C LEU A 47 -4.30 -34.38 1.77
N GLU A 48 -3.99 -33.14 2.15
CA GLU A 48 -4.97 -32.08 2.39
C GLU A 48 -5.52 -31.46 1.09
N VAL A 49 -4.89 -31.69 -0.07
CA VAL A 49 -5.40 -31.19 -1.34
C VAL A 49 -6.69 -31.92 -1.70
N PRO A 50 -7.84 -31.23 -1.78
CA PRO A 50 -9.10 -31.85 -2.12
C PRO A 50 -9.09 -32.35 -3.56
N LEU A 51 -9.54 -33.59 -3.76
CA LEU A 51 -9.76 -34.17 -5.06
C LEU A 51 -11.23 -34.01 -5.42
N PHE A 52 -11.54 -33.00 -6.24
CA PHE A 52 -12.91 -32.74 -6.69
C PHE A 52 -13.34 -33.78 -7.71
N ASP A 53 -14.52 -34.39 -7.63
CA ASP A 53 -14.98 -35.41 -8.59
C ASP A 53 -15.12 -34.87 -10.01
N MET A 54 -15.57 -33.62 -10.13
CA MET A 54 -15.75 -32.94 -11.41
C MET A 54 -14.43 -32.31 -11.88
N ILE A 55 -14.13 -32.47 -13.17
CA ILE A 55 -13.05 -31.76 -13.84
C ILE A 55 -13.65 -30.44 -14.33
N GLU A 56 -13.30 -29.35 -13.66
CA GLU A 56 -13.53 -28.01 -14.20
C GLU A 56 -12.27 -27.50 -14.90
N GLU A 57 -12.44 -26.61 -15.87
CA GLU A 57 -11.32 -25.89 -16.47
C GLU A 57 -10.66 -24.96 -15.44
N ASP A 58 -9.34 -24.80 -15.55
CA ASP A 58 -8.56 -23.91 -14.69
C ASP A 58 -9.07 -22.46 -14.80
N LYS A 59 -9.22 -21.80 -13.65
CA LYS A 59 -9.69 -20.41 -13.54
C LYS A 59 -8.65 -19.56 -12.81
N LEU A 60 -8.48 -18.34 -13.28
CA LEU A 60 -7.69 -17.34 -12.55
C LEU A 60 -8.45 -16.87 -11.32
N LEU A 61 -7.84 -17.03 -10.14
CA LEU A 61 -8.39 -16.57 -8.86
C LEU A 61 -7.55 -15.43 -8.29
N TRP A 62 -8.22 -14.35 -7.90
CA TRP A 62 -7.61 -13.24 -7.18
C TRP A 62 -7.48 -13.57 -5.70
N ILE A 63 -6.24 -13.78 -5.23
CA ILE A 63 -5.93 -14.25 -3.87
C ILE A 63 -6.41 -13.33 -2.74
N ASP A 64 -6.55 -12.02 -3.02
CA ASP A 64 -7.00 -11.02 -2.05
C ASP A 64 -8.53 -10.78 -2.15
N SER A 65 -9.27 -11.81 -2.58
CA SER A 65 -10.73 -11.84 -2.64
C SER A 65 -11.26 -13.18 -2.15
N THR A 66 -12.23 -13.15 -1.23
CA THR A 66 -12.89 -14.35 -0.70
C THR A 66 -13.69 -15.11 -1.76
N GLN A 67 -14.11 -14.42 -2.81
CA GLN A 67 -14.82 -15.00 -3.96
C GLN A 67 -13.88 -15.27 -5.14
N GLY A 68 -12.57 -15.02 -4.98
CA GLY A 68 -11.59 -15.18 -6.06
C GLY A 68 -11.73 -14.18 -7.21
N GLN A 69 -12.63 -13.20 -7.12
CA GLN A 69 -12.85 -12.21 -8.17
C GLN A 69 -11.93 -10.99 -7.99
N TYR A 70 -11.35 -10.55 -9.10
CA TYR A 70 -10.60 -9.30 -9.15
C TYR A 70 -11.53 -8.08 -9.08
N SER A 71 -11.09 -7.05 -8.37
CA SER A 71 -11.67 -5.71 -8.45
C SER A 71 -10.56 -4.67 -8.46
N VAL A 72 -10.81 -3.51 -9.06
CA VAL A 72 -9.85 -2.39 -9.02
C VAL A 72 -9.53 -2.01 -7.57
N LYS A 73 -10.51 -2.10 -6.67
CA LYS A 73 -10.34 -1.83 -5.23
C LYS A 73 -9.35 -2.80 -4.57
N SER A 74 -9.50 -4.10 -4.79
CA SER A 74 -8.60 -5.12 -4.22
C SER A 74 -7.20 -5.05 -4.86
N GLY A 75 -7.13 -4.82 -6.18
CA GLY A 75 -5.87 -4.58 -6.87
C GLY A 75 -5.10 -3.38 -6.31
N TYR A 76 -5.79 -2.25 -6.13
CA TYR A 76 -5.18 -1.04 -5.57
C TYR A 76 -4.78 -1.24 -4.11
N LYS A 77 -5.61 -1.90 -3.29
CA LYS A 77 -5.27 -2.23 -1.90
C LYS A 77 -3.99 -3.06 -1.80
N LEU A 78 -3.87 -4.12 -2.62
CA LEU A 78 -2.66 -4.94 -2.68
C LEU A 78 -1.45 -4.09 -3.08
N MET A 79 -1.58 -3.26 -4.11
CA MET A 79 -0.51 -2.37 -4.56
C MET A 79 -0.08 -1.37 -3.48
N SER A 80 -1.04 -0.75 -2.77
CA SER A 80 -0.77 0.17 -1.67
C SER A 80 -0.05 -0.50 -0.51
N ASN A 81 -0.40 -1.75 -0.19
CA ASN A 81 0.28 -2.55 0.82
C ASN A 81 1.72 -2.87 0.40
N ILE A 82 1.93 -3.31 -0.85
CA ILE A 82 3.27 -3.62 -1.39
C ILE A 82 4.16 -2.38 -1.41
N ALA A 83 3.61 -1.24 -1.84
CA ALA A 83 4.35 0.03 -1.92
C ALA A 83 4.57 0.71 -0.55
N GLY A 84 4.10 0.11 0.55
CA GLY A 84 4.18 0.71 1.90
C GLY A 84 3.36 2.00 2.06
N THR A 85 2.48 2.31 1.11
CA THR A 85 1.64 3.53 1.12
C THR A 85 0.32 3.34 1.84
N ALA A 86 -0.01 2.11 2.23
CA ALA A 86 -1.24 1.78 2.95
C ALA A 86 -1.44 2.61 4.23
N ASN A 87 -0.38 2.87 5.00
CA ASN A 87 -0.47 3.66 6.23
C ASN A 87 -0.89 5.12 5.98
N VAL A 88 -0.60 5.69 4.79
CA VAL A 88 -0.99 7.07 4.45
C VAL A 88 -2.49 7.16 4.09
N MET A 89 -3.10 6.06 3.64
CA MET A 89 -4.51 6.05 3.25
C MET A 89 -5.47 5.65 4.37
N TYR A 90 -5.02 4.82 5.32
CA TYR A 90 -5.85 4.26 6.39
C TYR A 90 -5.63 4.90 7.76
N GLN A 91 -4.94 6.03 7.83
CA GLN A 91 -5.05 6.85 9.03
C GLN A 91 -6.50 7.32 9.10
N GLN A 92 -7.24 6.80 10.08
CA GLN A 92 -8.62 7.13 10.35
C GLN A 92 -8.62 8.54 10.94
N ASP A 93 -8.35 9.51 10.08
CA ASP A 93 -8.16 10.90 10.45
C ASP A 93 -9.49 11.45 10.96
N ASP A 94 -9.56 11.74 12.25
CA ASP A 94 -10.69 12.42 12.86
C ASP A 94 -10.68 13.91 12.45
N TRP A 95 -11.30 14.19 11.30
CA TRP A 95 -11.43 15.55 10.77
C TRP A 95 -12.45 16.41 11.52
N GLN A 96 -13.11 15.89 12.56
CA GLN A 96 -14.16 16.62 13.28
C GLN A 96 -13.61 17.91 13.92
N SER A 97 -12.37 17.85 14.43
CA SER A 97 -11.64 19.01 14.92
C SER A 97 -11.44 20.10 13.84
N LEU A 98 -11.06 19.71 12.62
CA LEU A 98 -10.87 20.64 11.50
C LEU A 98 -12.18 21.33 11.09
N TRP A 99 -13.28 20.58 11.04
CA TRP A 99 -14.56 21.12 10.59
C TRP A 99 -15.25 22.00 11.64
N THR A 100 -14.91 21.85 12.92
CA THR A 100 -15.45 22.69 14.01
C THR A 100 -14.76 24.05 14.14
N ILE A 101 -13.60 24.26 13.50
CA ILE A 101 -12.89 25.56 13.50
C ILE A 101 -13.83 26.69 13.03
N LEU A 102 -13.81 27.84 13.71
CA LEU A 102 -14.53 29.04 13.28
C LEU A 102 -13.76 29.77 12.19
N ALA A 103 -13.76 29.22 10.98
CA ALA A 103 -13.10 29.79 9.81
C ALA A 103 -13.99 29.71 8.55
N PRO A 104 -13.75 30.55 7.54
CA PRO A 104 -14.45 30.45 6.26
C PRO A 104 -14.30 29.05 5.64
N PRO A 105 -15.32 28.51 4.95
CA PRO A 105 -15.26 27.17 4.33
C PRO A 105 -14.03 26.96 3.42
N LYS A 106 -13.62 28.00 2.70
CA LYS A 106 -12.42 27.96 1.84
C LYS A 106 -11.13 27.72 2.63
N ALA A 107 -11.01 28.31 3.83
CA ALA A 107 -9.84 28.12 4.69
C ALA A 107 -9.81 26.70 5.28
N LYS A 108 -10.95 26.17 5.74
CA LYS A 108 -11.05 24.77 6.19
C LYS A 108 -10.66 23.78 5.10
N HIS A 109 -11.18 23.98 3.89
CA HIS A 109 -10.85 23.14 2.75
C HIS A 109 -9.35 23.21 2.39
N LEU A 110 -8.75 24.40 2.45
CA LEU A 110 -7.31 24.56 2.26
C LEU A 110 -6.51 23.78 3.31
N LEU A 111 -6.85 23.93 4.60
CA LEU A 111 -6.21 23.18 5.69
C LEU A 111 -6.33 21.67 5.48
N TRP A 112 -7.51 21.18 5.12
CA TRP A 112 -7.71 19.77 4.82
C TRP A 112 -6.80 19.29 3.68
N ARG A 113 -6.67 20.08 2.60
CA ARG A 113 -5.75 19.74 1.49
C ARG A 113 -4.29 19.72 1.91
N ILE A 114 -3.86 20.65 2.77
CA ILE A 114 -2.50 20.68 3.34
C ILE A 114 -2.27 19.42 4.17
N SER A 115 -3.15 19.14 5.12
CA SER A 115 -3.03 17.98 6.01
C SER A 115 -3.06 16.64 5.27
N ARG A 116 -3.78 16.57 4.13
CA ARG A 116 -3.79 15.38 3.25
C ARG A 116 -2.63 15.33 2.26
N GLY A 117 -1.73 16.32 2.22
CA GLY A 117 -0.65 16.38 1.24
C GLY A 117 -1.16 16.42 -0.21
N CYS A 118 -2.30 17.07 -0.44
CA CYS A 118 -3.03 17.11 -1.70
C CYS A 118 -2.88 18.46 -2.43
N LEU A 119 -1.87 19.24 -2.05
CA LEU A 119 -1.48 20.44 -2.78
C LEU A 119 -0.59 20.07 -3.97
N PRO A 120 -0.73 20.75 -5.11
CA PRO A 120 0.03 20.46 -6.32
C PRO A 120 1.43 21.09 -6.26
N THR A 121 2.18 20.84 -5.19
CA THR A 121 3.57 21.33 -5.06
C THR A 121 4.49 20.59 -6.02
N ARG A 122 5.63 21.19 -6.44
CA ARG A 122 6.63 20.52 -7.30
C ARG A 122 7.03 19.17 -6.76
N MET A 123 7.28 19.04 -5.46
CA MET A 123 7.63 17.75 -4.87
C MET A 123 6.51 16.72 -5.05
N ARG A 124 5.25 17.07 -4.81
CA ARG A 124 4.10 16.17 -5.04
C ARG A 124 3.96 15.80 -6.51
N LEU A 125 4.11 16.75 -7.43
CA LEU A 125 4.05 16.50 -8.86
C LEU A 125 5.16 15.55 -9.32
N GLN A 126 6.38 15.69 -8.80
CA GLN A 126 7.50 14.79 -9.08
C GLN A 126 7.24 13.37 -8.57
N THR A 127 6.61 13.18 -7.39
CA THR A 127 6.20 11.83 -6.95
C THR A 127 5.21 11.16 -7.90
N ARG A 128 4.52 11.94 -8.74
CA ARG A 128 3.60 11.47 -9.78
C ARG A 128 4.25 11.47 -11.17
N HIS A 129 5.57 11.56 -11.24
CA HIS A 129 6.36 11.52 -12.47
C HIS A 129 6.04 12.67 -13.45
N VAL A 130 5.54 13.79 -12.95
CA VAL A 130 5.33 14.99 -13.77
C VAL A 130 6.67 15.72 -13.94
N PRO A 131 7.14 15.97 -15.18
CA PRO A 131 8.41 16.64 -15.43
C PRO A 131 8.31 18.12 -15.03
N CYS A 132 8.97 18.49 -13.93
CA CYS A 132 9.06 19.86 -13.46
C CYS A 132 10.30 20.08 -12.58
N PRO A 133 10.83 21.31 -12.49
CA PRO A 133 11.88 21.63 -11.55
C PRO A 133 11.40 21.42 -10.11
N SER A 134 12.32 21.09 -9.19
CA SER A 134 12.00 20.96 -7.76
C SER A 134 11.89 22.32 -7.06
N SER A 135 12.54 23.35 -7.61
CA SER A 135 12.63 24.66 -6.99
C SER A 135 11.27 25.35 -6.85
N CYS A 136 11.11 26.03 -5.73
CA CYS A 136 9.94 26.84 -5.41
C CYS A 136 9.78 27.97 -6.44
N PRO A 137 8.61 28.13 -7.06
CA PRO A 137 8.39 29.18 -8.05
C PRO A 137 8.36 30.60 -7.45
N LEU A 138 8.24 30.71 -6.12
CA LEU A 138 8.20 32.00 -5.41
C LEU A 138 9.61 32.52 -5.11
N CYS A 139 10.46 31.72 -4.46
CA CYS A 139 11.83 32.13 -4.09
C CYS A 139 12.91 31.65 -5.06
N ASN A 140 12.63 30.67 -5.93
CA ASN A 140 13.58 30.03 -6.83
C ASN A 140 14.82 29.42 -6.15
N HIS A 141 14.74 29.09 -4.86
CA HIS A 141 15.87 28.59 -4.07
C HIS A 141 15.65 27.15 -3.60
N ASP A 142 14.80 26.95 -2.60
CA ASP A 142 14.55 25.63 -2.00
C ASP A 142 13.49 24.83 -2.77
N SER A 143 13.30 23.56 -2.38
CA SER A 143 12.30 22.70 -2.99
C SER A 143 10.88 23.10 -2.58
N GLU A 144 9.93 23.04 -3.53
CA GLU A 144 8.52 23.33 -3.23
C GLU A 144 7.83 22.13 -2.57
N ASP A 145 7.75 22.14 -1.25
CA ASP A 145 6.79 21.35 -0.47
C ASP A 145 5.76 22.23 0.25
N GLU A 146 4.78 21.60 0.88
CA GLU A 146 3.72 22.31 1.59
C GLU A 146 4.29 23.18 2.73
N TRP A 147 5.30 22.72 3.44
CA TRP A 147 5.87 23.44 4.57
C TRP A 147 6.62 24.69 4.11
N HIS A 148 7.48 24.55 3.10
CA HIS A 148 8.22 25.64 2.49
C HIS A 148 7.27 26.72 1.95
N VAL A 149 6.25 26.32 1.18
CA VAL A 149 5.31 27.28 0.57
C VAL A 149 4.58 28.13 1.61
N PHE A 150 4.25 27.61 2.79
CA PHE A 150 3.51 28.39 3.81
C PHE A 150 4.41 29.05 4.85
N PHE A 151 5.54 28.45 5.19
CA PHE A 151 6.31 28.85 6.38
C PHE A 151 7.75 29.26 6.06
N ASP A 152 8.52 28.47 5.30
CA ASP A 152 9.96 28.74 5.15
C ASP A 152 10.31 29.64 3.95
N CYS A 153 9.42 29.77 2.96
CA CYS A 153 9.68 30.60 1.78
C CYS A 153 9.77 32.08 2.15
N ASP A 154 10.84 32.76 1.72
CA ASP A 154 11.07 34.19 1.96
C ASP A 154 9.86 35.07 1.57
N VAL A 155 9.25 34.78 0.42
CA VAL A 155 8.06 35.50 -0.06
C VAL A 155 6.87 35.30 0.88
N SER A 156 6.69 34.08 1.40
CA SER A 156 5.63 33.75 2.34
C SER A 156 5.87 34.36 3.72
N ILE A 157 7.12 34.40 4.19
CA ILE A 157 7.51 35.10 5.41
C ILE A 157 7.17 36.59 5.29
N GLN A 158 7.58 37.25 4.20
CA GLN A 158 7.29 38.67 3.96
C GLN A 158 5.78 38.95 3.90
N ALA A 159 5.00 38.07 3.25
CA ALA A 159 3.55 38.19 3.20
C ALA A 159 2.91 38.10 4.60
N ARG A 160 3.36 37.16 5.44
CA ARG A 160 2.88 37.00 6.83
C ARG A 160 3.24 38.20 7.70
N GLN A 161 4.45 38.73 7.56
CA GLN A 161 4.89 39.94 8.26
C GLN A 161 4.04 41.15 7.86
N THR A 162 3.81 41.34 6.56
CA THR A 162 3.01 42.45 6.03
C THR A 162 1.55 42.35 6.49
N ALA A 163 1.01 41.12 6.60
CA ALA A 163 -0.32 40.87 7.12
C ALA A 163 -0.43 40.96 8.66
N GLY A 164 0.69 41.18 9.38
CA GLY A 164 0.72 41.25 10.84
C GLY A 164 0.52 39.89 11.54
N LEU A 165 0.74 38.77 10.84
CA LEU A 165 0.47 37.42 11.34
C LEU A 165 1.68 36.77 12.02
N GLU A 166 2.87 37.33 11.86
CA GLU A 166 4.13 36.71 12.30
C GLU A 166 4.17 36.46 13.82
N GLN A 167 3.78 37.44 14.63
CA GLN A 167 3.81 37.31 16.09
C GLN A 167 2.80 36.28 16.61
N LEU A 168 1.64 36.14 15.95
CA LEU A 168 0.64 35.14 16.33
C LEU A 168 1.16 33.73 16.07
N LEU A 169 1.83 33.52 14.93
CA LEU A 169 2.36 32.22 14.55
C LEU A 169 3.55 31.79 15.41
N GLN A 170 4.48 32.70 15.70
CA GLN A 170 5.64 32.40 16.56
C GLN A 170 5.20 31.94 17.96
N ASN A 171 4.21 32.62 18.55
CA ASN A 171 3.66 32.26 19.86
C ASN A 171 3.02 30.87 19.86
N GLN A 172 2.32 30.50 18.78
CA GLN A 172 1.67 29.18 18.66
C GLN A 172 2.70 28.06 18.41
N ILE A 173 3.71 28.30 17.58
CA ILE A 173 4.78 27.32 17.32
C ILE A 173 5.58 27.04 18.59
N GLN A 174 5.90 28.07 19.39
CA GLN A 174 6.58 27.89 20.69
C GLN A 174 5.73 27.14 21.72
N GLN A 175 4.41 27.32 21.73
CA GLN A 175 3.53 26.58 22.63
C GLN A 175 3.49 25.08 22.29
N HIS A 176 3.57 24.73 21.01
CA HIS A 176 3.56 23.35 20.55
C HIS A 176 4.93 22.64 20.59
N GLN A 177 6.04 23.37 20.69
CA GLN A 177 7.39 22.79 20.85
C GLN A 177 7.76 22.46 22.32
N ASN A 178 6.99 22.97 23.29
CA ASN A 178 7.22 22.76 24.73
C ASN A 178 6.30 21.67 25.35
N VAL A 179 5.66 20.86 24.50
CA VAL A 179 4.81 19.71 24.85
C VAL A 179 5.38 18.48 24.16
#